data_AF-A0A9E2X6Z1-F1
#
_entry.id   AF-A0A9E2X6Z1-F1
#
_cell.length_a   1.000
_cell.length_b   1.000
_cell.length_c   1.000
_cell.angle_alpha   90.00
_cell.angle_beta   90.00
_cell.angle_gamma   90.00
#
_symmetry.space_group_name_H-M   'P 1'
#
loop_
_entity.id
_entity.type
_entity.pdbx_description
1 polymer ?
#
loop_
_entity_poly.entity_id
_entity_poly.type
_entity_poly.pdbx_seq_one_letter_code
_entity_poly.pdbx_strand_id
1 'polypeptide(L)'
;MKSSGLRSSPMTPTAEELEAGCTAFRLHETRDAMYRTASFLVEHFWGQPAELADSLGVLLLTWNQAHYRYGSFDFSKLQRCLETNAAVLQHFRARNILDFTPADEPDIRYLFDALLSALCIADGSRAGAQSPVAVGKALHLLAPDFFPMWDKKIAQAYSCGYSSRPTEKYLAFMRLSKNMACTLRPVIPAGSKNLLKLLDEYNYAKYTKAWI
;
A
#
# COMPACT_ATOMS: atom_id res chain seq x y z
N MET A 1 17.33 -36.33 -1.93
CA MET A 1 16.93 -35.36 -0.89
C MET A 1 17.35 -33.97 -1.34
N LYS A 2 16.41 -33.13 -1.76
CA LYS A 2 16.70 -31.74 -2.10
C LYS A 2 16.72 -30.94 -0.80
N SER A 3 17.85 -30.33 -0.48
CA SER A 3 18.00 -29.42 0.64
C SER A 3 17.02 -28.26 0.47
N SER A 4 16.03 -28.22 1.35
CA SER A 4 15.16 -27.06 1.54
C SER A 4 16.03 -25.89 2.01
N GLY A 5 16.40 -25.00 1.10
CA GLY A 5 17.02 -23.74 1.46
C GLY A 5 16.11 -23.01 2.45
N LEU A 6 16.61 -22.77 3.66
CA LEU A 6 15.98 -21.84 4.59
C LEU A 6 15.84 -20.52 3.84
N ARG A 7 14.60 -20.14 3.49
CA ARG A 7 14.33 -18.77 3.09
C ARG A 7 14.55 -17.93 4.34
N SER A 8 15.69 -17.25 4.42
CA SER A 8 15.93 -16.22 5.41
C SER A 8 14.73 -15.27 5.39
N SER A 9 14.13 -15.01 6.55
CA SER A 9 13.20 -13.90 6.71
C SER A 9 13.83 -12.65 6.10
N PRO A 10 13.11 -11.84 5.31
CA PRO A 10 13.70 -10.63 4.77
C PRO A 10 14.20 -9.77 5.92
N MET A 11 15.50 -9.52 5.93
CA MET A 11 16.13 -8.61 6.88
C MET A 11 15.67 -7.19 6.58
N THR A 12 15.51 -6.41 7.64
CA THR A 12 15.35 -4.96 7.53
C THR A 12 16.53 -4.41 6.74
N PRO A 13 16.34 -3.58 5.70
CA PRO A 13 17.45 -3.07 4.92
C PRO A 13 18.38 -2.22 5.78
N THR A 14 19.66 -2.18 5.44
CA THR A 14 20.55 -1.12 5.95
C THR A 14 20.18 0.24 5.35
N ALA A 15 20.69 1.33 5.92
CA ALA A 15 20.51 2.67 5.34
C ALA A 15 21.04 2.75 3.90
N GLU A 16 22.19 2.12 3.64
CA GLU A 16 22.81 2.05 2.32
C GLU A 16 21.96 1.23 1.33
N GLU A 17 21.42 0.08 1.73
CA GLU A 17 20.52 -0.72 0.88
C GLU A 17 19.23 0.05 0.55
N LEU A 18 18.66 0.75 1.54
CA LEU A 18 17.48 1.58 1.35
C LEU A 18 17.76 2.71 0.35
N GLU A 19 18.88 3.42 0.51
CA GLU A 19 19.28 4.49 -0.40
C GLU A 19 19.54 3.99 -1.82
N ALA A 20 20.23 2.86 -1.97
CA ALA A 20 20.47 2.22 -3.27
C ALA A 20 19.15 1.86 -3.96
N GLY A 21 18.20 1.26 -3.22
CA GLY A 21 16.88 0.90 -3.74
C GLY A 21 16.07 2.13 -4.16
N CYS A 22 16.04 3.18 -3.34
CA CYS A 22 15.34 4.42 -3.67
C CYS A 22 15.99 5.13 -4.87
N THR A 23 17.32 5.07 -5.01
CA THR A 23 18.03 5.63 -6.16
C THR A 23 17.69 4.88 -7.44
N ALA A 24 17.72 3.55 -7.42
CA ALA A 24 17.29 2.72 -8.54
C ALA A 24 15.83 2.99 -8.92
N PHE A 25 14.94 3.16 -7.94
CA PHE A 25 13.54 3.53 -8.19
C PHE A 25 13.42 4.85 -8.95
N ARG A 26 14.10 5.91 -8.49
CA ARG A 26 14.06 7.23 -9.14
C ARG A 26 14.61 7.21 -10.57
N LEU A 27 15.62 6.38 -10.85
CA LEU A 27 16.23 6.27 -12.18
C LEU A 27 15.35 5.53 -13.18
N HIS A 28 14.56 4.55 -12.73
CA HIS A 28 13.88 3.61 -13.62
C HIS A 28 12.35 3.68 -13.62
N GLU A 29 11.69 4.11 -12.54
CA GLU A 29 10.23 4.08 -12.43
C GLU A 29 9.60 5.40 -12.92
N THR A 30 9.27 5.44 -14.20
CA THR A 30 8.65 6.63 -14.83
C THR A 30 7.22 6.89 -14.36
N ARG A 31 6.52 5.89 -13.81
CA ARG A 31 5.11 6.04 -13.39
C ARG A 31 4.95 6.65 -12.01
N ASP A 32 6.05 7.02 -11.32
CA ASP A 32 6.01 7.79 -10.06
C ASP A 32 5.25 9.11 -10.21
N ALA A 33 5.23 9.70 -11.40
CA ALA A 33 4.38 10.85 -11.71
C ALA A 33 2.90 10.62 -11.38
N MET A 34 2.37 9.41 -11.62
CA MET A 34 0.98 9.08 -11.29
C MET A 34 0.75 9.02 -9.78
N TYR A 35 1.73 8.50 -9.02
CA TYR A 35 1.68 8.51 -7.56
C TYR A 35 1.67 9.94 -7.01
N ARG A 36 2.56 10.81 -7.51
CA ARG A 36 2.61 12.22 -7.11
C ARG A 36 1.31 12.95 -7.43
N THR A 37 0.75 12.74 -8.63
CA THR A 37 -0.54 13.33 -9.02
C THR A 37 -1.68 12.84 -8.13
N ALA A 38 -1.82 11.53 -7.94
CA ALA A 38 -2.89 10.98 -7.10
C ALA A 38 -2.77 11.43 -5.64
N SER A 39 -1.54 11.49 -5.10
CA SER A 39 -1.29 11.98 -3.74
C SER A 39 -1.68 13.45 -3.58
N PHE A 40 -1.34 14.29 -4.57
CA PHE A 40 -1.76 15.70 -4.60
C PHE A 40 -3.29 15.83 -4.62
N LEU A 41 -3.98 15.05 -5.46
CA LEU A 41 -5.44 15.09 -5.56
C LEU A 41 -6.11 14.63 -4.25
N VAL A 42 -5.62 13.55 -3.63
CA VAL A 42 -6.14 13.08 -2.34
C VAL A 42 -5.94 14.11 -1.23
N GLU A 43 -4.80 14.78 -1.18
CA GLU A 43 -4.56 15.88 -0.23
C GLU A 43 -5.52 17.05 -0.50
N HIS A 44 -5.63 17.47 -1.77
CA HIS A 44 -6.43 18.63 -2.16
C HIS A 44 -7.94 18.44 -1.92
N PHE A 45 -8.44 17.23 -2.19
CA PHE A 45 -9.86 16.89 -2.06
C PHE A 45 -10.19 16.18 -0.75
N TRP A 46 -9.30 16.23 0.24
CA TRP A 46 -9.57 15.60 1.53
C TRP A 46 -10.87 16.13 2.16
N GLY A 47 -11.71 15.20 2.62
CA GLY A 47 -13.05 15.51 3.14
C GLY A 47 -14.14 15.66 2.06
N GLN A 48 -13.82 15.47 0.78
CA GLN A 48 -14.76 15.48 -0.35
C GLN A 48 -14.83 14.07 -0.97
N PRO A 49 -15.76 13.20 -0.55
CA PRO A 49 -15.67 11.77 -0.82
C PRO A 49 -15.81 11.35 -2.29
N ALA A 50 -16.56 12.11 -3.10
CA ALA A 50 -16.68 11.85 -4.53
C ALA A 50 -15.35 12.09 -5.23
N GLU A 51 -14.75 13.26 -4.99
CA GLU A 51 -13.47 13.67 -5.53
C GLU A 51 -12.31 12.79 -5.00
N LEU A 52 -12.39 12.32 -3.74
CA LEU A 52 -11.46 11.32 -3.22
C LEU A 52 -11.56 9.99 -3.97
N ALA A 53 -12.77 9.52 -4.27
CA ALA A 53 -12.96 8.29 -5.05
C ALA A 53 -12.32 8.42 -6.45
N ASP A 54 -12.53 9.55 -7.11
CA ASP A 54 -11.92 9.87 -8.41
C ASP A 54 -10.38 9.94 -8.31
N SER A 55 -9.86 10.57 -7.25
CA SER A 55 -8.43 10.70 -6.97
C SER A 55 -7.76 9.34 -6.77
N LEU A 56 -8.41 8.40 -6.07
CA LEU A 56 -7.94 7.02 -5.94
C LEU A 56 -7.96 6.30 -7.30
N GLY A 57 -8.96 6.57 -8.14
CA GLY A 57 -9.05 6.04 -9.51
C GLY A 57 -7.81 6.30 -10.35
N VAL A 58 -7.22 7.50 -10.26
CA VAL A 58 -6.00 7.87 -11.00
C VAL A 58 -4.87 6.88 -10.76
N LEU A 59 -4.57 6.54 -9.50
CA LEU A 59 -3.50 5.58 -9.19
C LEU A 59 -3.95 4.14 -9.43
N LEU A 60 -5.15 3.76 -8.99
CA LEU A 60 -5.57 2.37 -9.01
C LEU A 60 -5.71 1.84 -10.43
N LEU A 61 -6.29 2.61 -11.34
CA LEU A 61 -6.47 2.18 -12.74
C LEU A 61 -5.15 2.18 -13.52
N THR A 62 -4.15 2.96 -13.12
CA THR A 62 -2.83 3.01 -13.78
C THR A 62 -1.84 2.01 -13.19
N TRP A 63 -1.68 2.00 -11.86
CA TRP A 63 -0.70 1.16 -11.16
C TRP A 63 -1.21 -0.25 -10.88
N ASN A 64 -2.52 -0.49 -10.91
CA ASN A 64 -3.13 -1.82 -10.79
C ASN A 64 -3.82 -2.25 -12.09
N GLN A 65 -3.35 -1.75 -13.23
CA GLN A 65 -3.92 -1.99 -14.56
C GLN A 65 -4.07 -3.48 -14.89
N ALA A 66 -3.14 -4.33 -14.46
CA ALA A 66 -3.23 -5.78 -14.69
C ALA A 66 -4.52 -6.40 -14.11
N HIS A 67 -5.05 -5.83 -13.04
CA HIS A 67 -6.34 -6.21 -12.45
C HIS A 67 -7.50 -5.51 -13.18
N TYR A 68 -7.45 -4.18 -13.32
CA TYR A 68 -8.56 -3.38 -13.85
C TYR A 68 -8.68 -3.35 -15.39
N ARG A 69 -7.79 -4.01 -16.13
CA ARG A 69 -7.92 -4.16 -17.60
C ARG A 69 -9.16 -4.95 -18.03
N TYR A 70 -9.84 -5.62 -17.08
CA TYR A 70 -11.03 -6.43 -17.33
C TYR A 70 -12.33 -5.75 -16.88
N GLY A 71 -12.25 -4.54 -16.36
CA GLY A 71 -13.39 -3.78 -15.82
C GLY A 71 -12.92 -2.82 -14.72
N SER A 72 -13.72 -1.80 -14.44
CA SER A 72 -13.47 -0.84 -13.35
C SER A 72 -14.20 -1.25 -12.07
N PHE A 73 -13.85 -0.62 -10.96
CA PHE A 73 -14.71 -0.61 -9.77
C PHE A 73 -15.77 0.49 -9.90
N ASP A 74 -16.78 0.42 -9.04
CA ASP A 74 -17.90 1.35 -8.96
C ASP A 74 -17.52 2.55 -8.08
N PHE A 75 -17.36 3.73 -8.70
CA PHE A 75 -16.96 4.95 -8.00
C PHE A 75 -17.99 5.40 -6.96
N SER A 76 -19.29 5.19 -7.19
CA SER A 76 -20.33 5.53 -6.20
C SER A 76 -20.28 4.61 -4.98
N LYS A 77 -19.95 3.32 -5.16
CA LYS A 77 -19.68 2.41 -4.02
C LYS A 77 -18.41 2.81 -3.27
N LEU A 78 -17.35 3.21 -3.98
CA LEU A 78 -16.13 3.69 -3.34
C LEU A 78 -16.39 4.97 -2.55
N GLN A 79 -17.07 5.96 -3.12
CA GLN A 79 -17.49 7.19 -2.45
C GLN A 79 -18.23 6.88 -1.15
N ARG A 80 -19.27 6.03 -1.18
CA ARG A 80 -20.03 5.66 0.02
C ARG A 80 -19.16 4.96 1.07
N CYS A 81 -18.22 4.13 0.62
CA CYS A 81 -17.25 3.48 1.51
C CYS A 81 -16.37 4.53 2.21
N LEU A 82 -15.86 5.52 1.48
CA LEU A 82 -15.06 6.61 2.04
C LEU A 82 -15.88 7.49 3.01
N GLU A 83 -17.11 7.84 2.66
CA GLU A 83 -18.06 8.57 3.53
C GLU A 83 -18.29 7.85 4.85
N THR A 84 -18.64 6.56 4.77
CA THR A 84 -18.93 5.73 5.95
C THR A 84 -17.73 5.61 6.88
N ASN A 85 -16.51 5.64 6.33
CA ASN A 85 -15.27 5.43 7.06
C ASN A 85 -14.47 6.71 7.33
N ALA A 86 -15.03 7.90 7.04
CA ALA A 86 -14.28 9.16 7.06
C ALA A 86 -13.59 9.44 8.40
N ALA A 87 -14.27 9.18 9.52
CA ALA A 87 -13.69 9.41 10.86
C ALA A 87 -12.51 8.47 11.16
N VAL A 88 -12.63 7.19 10.81
CA VAL A 88 -11.56 6.18 10.99
C VAL A 88 -10.37 6.50 10.09
N LEU A 89 -10.63 6.90 8.84
CA LEU A 89 -9.60 7.33 7.90
C LEU A 89 -8.86 8.58 8.38
N GLN A 90 -9.59 9.57 8.90
CA GLN A 90 -9.00 10.77 9.50
C GLN A 90 -8.11 10.43 10.70
N HIS A 91 -8.55 9.49 11.54
CA HIS A 91 -7.79 9.03 12.69
C HIS A 91 -6.43 8.44 12.28
N PHE A 92 -6.40 7.56 11.26
CA PHE A 92 -5.15 6.98 10.78
C PHE A 92 -4.29 7.95 9.97
N ARG A 93 -4.91 8.87 9.21
CA ARG A 93 -4.18 9.89 8.45
C ARG A 93 -3.35 10.83 9.34
N ALA A 94 -3.83 11.13 10.53
CA ALA A 94 -3.13 11.98 11.50
C ALA A 94 -1.97 11.28 12.22
N ARG A 95 -1.72 10.00 11.94
CA ARG A 95 -0.74 9.15 12.62
C ARG A 95 0.32 8.65 11.64
N ASN A 96 1.40 8.09 12.17
CA ASN A 96 2.40 7.39 11.38
C ASN A 96 2.55 5.93 11.83
N ILE A 97 3.23 5.11 11.02
CA ILE A 97 3.38 3.66 11.27
C ILE A 97 4.06 3.32 12.61
N LEU A 98 4.86 4.21 13.18
CA LEU A 98 5.47 3.98 14.50
C LEU A 98 4.40 3.95 15.60
N ASP A 99 3.28 4.64 15.39
CA ASP A 99 2.14 4.69 16.29
C ASP A 99 1.24 3.44 16.17
N PHE A 100 1.42 2.58 15.16
CA PHE A 100 0.57 1.40 14.95
C PHE A 100 0.68 0.42 16.13
N THR A 101 -0.45 -0.03 16.67
CA THR A 101 -0.53 -0.97 17.80
C THR A 101 -1.53 -2.10 17.50
N PRO A 102 -1.49 -3.21 18.27
CA PRO A 102 -2.49 -4.27 18.14
C PRO A 102 -3.95 -3.79 18.35
N ALA A 103 -4.16 -2.69 19.08
CA ALA A 103 -5.49 -2.12 19.30
C ALA A 103 -6.12 -1.54 18.02
N ASP A 104 -5.30 -1.22 17.01
CA ASP A 104 -5.78 -0.67 15.73
C ASP A 104 -6.33 -1.76 14.78
N GLU A 105 -5.98 -3.02 15.02
CA GLU A 105 -6.25 -4.12 14.07
C GLU A 105 -7.73 -4.39 13.79
N PRO A 106 -8.67 -4.26 14.76
CA PRO A 106 -10.10 -4.38 14.48
C PRO A 106 -10.58 -3.36 13.43
N ASP A 107 -10.21 -2.09 13.59
CA ASP A 107 -10.61 -1.00 12.70
C ASP A 107 -9.95 -1.15 11.32
N ILE A 108 -8.67 -1.52 11.29
CA ILE A 108 -7.94 -1.77 10.04
C ILE A 108 -8.56 -2.95 9.29
N ARG A 109 -8.95 -4.02 10.00
CA ARG A 109 -9.61 -5.18 9.38
C ARG A 109 -10.95 -4.78 8.75
N TYR A 110 -11.78 -4.05 9.50
CA TYR A 110 -13.05 -3.55 8.98
C TYR A 110 -12.85 -2.67 7.74
N LEU A 111 -11.94 -1.70 7.81
CA LEU A 111 -11.65 -0.78 6.71
C LEU A 111 -11.10 -1.51 5.48
N PHE A 112 -10.21 -2.48 5.69
CA PHE A 112 -9.64 -3.29 4.62
C PHE A 112 -10.72 -4.08 3.89
N ASP A 113 -11.61 -4.75 4.63
CA ASP A 113 -12.69 -5.56 4.06
C ASP A 113 -13.73 -4.68 3.34
N ALA A 114 -14.04 -3.50 3.89
CA ALA A 114 -14.92 -2.51 3.26
C ALA A 114 -14.35 -2.02 1.92
N LEU A 115 -13.07 -1.67 1.87
CA LEU A 115 -12.39 -1.28 0.63
C LEU A 115 -12.23 -2.45 -0.33
N LEU A 116 -12.00 -3.67 0.15
CA LEU A 116 -11.91 -4.87 -0.69
C LEU A 116 -13.22 -5.13 -1.43
N SER A 117 -14.35 -4.88 -0.77
CA SER A 117 -15.68 -4.92 -1.36
C SER A 117 -15.91 -3.78 -2.35
N ALA A 118 -15.58 -2.54 -1.96
CA ALA A 118 -15.82 -1.36 -2.80
C ALA A 118 -14.95 -1.31 -4.06
N LEU A 119 -13.74 -1.86 -4.01
CA LEU A 119 -12.76 -1.83 -5.09
C LEU A 119 -12.77 -3.08 -5.98
N CYS A 120 -13.72 -4.00 -5.79
CA CYS A 120 -13.88 -5.15 -6.68
C CYS A 120 -14.36 -4.69 -8.07
N ILE A 121 -14.05 -5.48 -9.10
CA ILE A 121 -14.52 -5.19 -10.46
C ILE A 121 -16.05 -5.22 -10.48
N ALA A 122 -16.68 -4.15 -10.96
CA ALA A 122 -18.13 -3.96 -10.89
C ALA A 122 -18.88 -4.72 -11.98
N ASP A 123 -18.28 -4.90 -13.15
CA ASP A 123 -18.94 -5.41 -14.35
C ASP A 123 -18.06 -6.35 -15.20
N GLY A 124 -18.63 -6.87 -16.28
CA GLY A 124 -17.94 -7.73 -17.24
C GLY A 124 -17.65 -9.15 -16.74
N SER A 125 -16.78 -9.86 -17.46
CA SER A 125 -16.46 -11.27 -17.23
C SER A 125 -15.70 -11.55 -15.94
N ARG A 126 -15.24 -10.48 -15.26
CA ARG A 126 -14.51 -10.54 -14.00
C ARG A 126 -15.22 -9.81 -12.87
N ALA A 127 -16.52 -9.50 -13.02
CA ALA A 127 -17.33 -8.89 -11.98
C ALA A 127 -17.18 -9.65 -10.64
N GLY A 128 -17.04 -8.90 -9.54
CA GLY A 128 -16.78 -9.42 -8.21
C GLY A 128 -15.32 -9.79 -7.93
N ALA A 129 -14.42 -9.74 -8.92
CA ALA A 129 -13.00 -10.01 -8.67
C ALA A 129 -12.40 -8.95 -7.75
N GLN A 130 -11.81 -9.38 -6.65
CA GLN A 130 -11.21 -8.52 -5.63
C GLN A 130 -9.69 -8.37 -5.82
N SER A 131 -9.12 -7.28 -5.28
CA SER A 131 -7.67 -7.04 -5.29
C SER A 131 -7.17 -6.51 -3.95
N PRO A 132 -6.57 -7.35 -3.11
CA PRO A 132 -5.88 -6.91 -1.89
C PRO A 132 -4.77 -5.87 -2.14
N VAL A 133 -4.20 -5.87 -3.35
CA VAL A 133 -3.21 -4.88 -3.79
C VAL A 133 -3.86 -3.51 -4.01
N ALA A 134 -5.07 -3.48 -4.59
CA ALA A 134 -5.81 -2.22 -4.75
C ALA A 134 -6.11 -1.60 -3.38
N VAL A 135 -6.53 -2.42 -2.41
CA VAL A 135 -6.81 -1.96 -1.04
C VAL A 135 -5.55 -1.38 -0.38
N GLY A 136 -4.41 -2.08 -0.43
CA GLY A 136 -3.16 -1.57 0.15
C GLY A 136 -2.69 -0.25 -0.49
N LYS A 137 -2.88 -0.08 -1.81
CA LYS A 137 -2.58 1.17 -2.52
C LYS A 137 -3.54 2.30 -2.13
N ALA A 138 -4.83 2.01 -2.03
CA ALA A 138 -5.84 2.98 -1.62
C ALA A 138 -5.59 3.47 -0.18
N LEU A 139 -5.38 2.53 0.75
CA LEU A 139 -5.04 2.85 2.14
C LEU A 139 -3.78 3.71 2.23
N HIS A 140 -2.73 3.38 1.49
CA HIS A 140 -1.51 4.19 1.45
C HIS A 140 -1.78 5.60 0.90
N LEU A 141 -2.58 5.78 -0.15
CA LEU A 141 -2.92 7.15 -0.59
C LEU A 141 -3.71 7.94 0.46
N LEU A 142 -4.64 7.27 1.16
CA LEU A 142 -5.51 7.90 2.16
C LEU A 142 -4.80 8.23 3.48
N ALA A 143 -3.78 7.47 3.87
CA ALA A 143 -2.94 7.76 5.03
C ALA A 143 -1.50 7.26 4.79
N PRO A 144 -0.70 8.04 4.03
CA PRO A 144 0.58 7.57 3.49
C PRO A 144 1.61 7.29 4.57
N ASP A 145 1.55 8.00 5.70
CA ASP A 145 2.50 7.81 6.81
C ASP A 145 2.14 6.60 7.69
N PHE A 146 0.92 6.07 7.59
CA PHE A 146 0.42 4.99 8.44
C PHE A 146 0.31 3.65 7.73
N PHE A 147 -0.21 3.62 6.49
CA PHE A 147 -0.46 2.37 5.76
C PHE A 147 0.64 2.04 4.75
N PRO A 148 1.34 0.90 4.88
CA PRO A 148 2.37 0.52 3.93
C PRO A 148 1.75 0.06 2.61
N MET A 149 2.40 0.42 1.51
CA MET A 149 2.06 -0.09 0.19
C MET A 149 2.68 -1.48 -0.01
N TRP A 150 2.00 -2.34 -0.75
CA TRP A 150 2.55 -3.64 -1.14
C TRP A 150 2.00 -4.11 -2.48
N ASP A 151 2.73 -5.01 -3.13
CA ASP A 151 2.27 -5.75 -4.29
C ASP A 151 2.50 -7.26 -4.09
N LYS A 152 2.22 -8.05 -5.13
CA LYS A 152 2.37 -9.50 -5.08
C LYS A 152 3.78 -9.96 -4.73
N LYS A 153 4.80 -9.39 -5.37
CA LYS A 153 6.20 -9.81 -5.19
C LYS A 153 6.72 -9.35 -3.83
N ILE A 154 6.38 -8.13 -3.42
CA ILE A 154 6.71 -7.62 -2.08
C ILE A 154 6.06 -8.51 -1.01
N ALA A 155 4.74 -8.73 -1.10
CA ALA A 155 4.03 -9.58 -0.13
C ALA A 155 4.62 -11.00 -0.05
N GLN A 156 5.00 -11.59 -1.18
CA GLN A 156 5.66 -12.90 -1.21
C GLN A 156 7.04 -12.89 -0.56
N ALA A 157 7.85 -11.85 -0.79
CA ALA A 157 9.17 -11.70 -0.17
C ALA A 157 9.08 -11.66 1.37
N TYR A 158 8.07 -10.96 1.89
CA TYR A 158 7.79 -10.86 3.33
C TYR A 158 6.94 -12.00 3.90
N SER A 159 6.75 -13.11 3.18
CA SER A 159 5.90 -14.24 3.61
C SER A 159 4.45 -13.85 3.94
N CYS A 160 4.02 -12.71 3.42
CA CYS A 160 2.68 -12.16 3.58
C CYS A 160 1.85 -12.31 2.30
N GLY A 161 2.10 -13.37 1.51
CA GLY A 161 1.31 -13.69 0.33
C GLY A 161 -0.18 -13.84 0.68
N TYR A 162 -1.03 -13.16 -0.08
CA TYR A 162 -2.44 -12.90 0.25
C TYR A 162 -3.44 -13.73 -0.58
N SER A 163 -3.04 -14.93 -1.03
CA SER A 163 -3.96 -15.87 -1.71
C SER A 163 -5.03 -16.44 -0.77
N SER A 164 -4.78 -16.39 0.54
CA SER A 164 -5.74 -16.73 1.59
C SER A 164 -5.64 -15.70 2.71
N ARG A 165 -6.79 -15.34 3.31
CA ARG A 165 -6.89 -14.40 4.43
C ARG A 165 -6.12 -13.08 4.18
N PRO A 166 -6.43 -12.35 3.08
CA PRO A 166 -5.65 -11.19 2.64
C PRO A 166 -5.50 -10.11 3.72
N THR A 167 -6.54 -9.89 4.52
CA THR A 167 -6.57 -8.90 5.60
C THR A 167 -5.55 -9.23 6.69
N GLU A 168 -5.50 -10.49 7.14
CA GLU A 168 -4.53 -10.96 8.13
C GLU A 168 -3.09 -10.87 7.60
N LYS A 169 -2.92 -11.12 6.30
CA LYS A 169 -1.62 -10.99 5.63
C LYS A 169 -1.17 -9.53 5.54
N TYR A 170 -2.10 -8.60 5.32
CA TYR A 170 -1.81 -7.18 5.34
C TYR A 170 -1.44 -6.69 6.74
N LEU A 171 -2.16 -7.12 7.78
CA LEU A 171 -1.82 -6.83 9.17
C LEU A 171 -0.43 -7.39 9.58
N ALA A 172 -0.08 -8.60 9.12
CA ALA A 172 1.26 -9.13 9.31
C ALA A 172 2.33 -8.23 8.64
N PHE A 173 2.04 -7.74 7.43
CA PHE A 173 2.94 -6.82 6.73
C PHE A 173 3.03 -5.44 7.38
N MET A 174 1.94 -4.92 7.96
CA MET A 174 1.95 -3.71 8.80
C MET A 174 2.91 -3.86 9.98
N ARG A 175 2.84 -4.98 10.72
CA ARG A 175 3.74 -5.25 11.86
C ARG A 175 5.21 -5.28 11.42
N LEU A 176 5.51 -5.94 10.29
CA LEU A 176 6.85 -5.95 9.72
C LEU A 176 7.31 -4.55 9.31
N SER A 177 6.44 -3.78 8.66
CA SER A 177 6.72 -2.41 8.23
C SER A 177 7.00 -1.50 9.42
N LYS A 178 6.25 -1.63 10.51
CA LYS A 178 6.53 -0.94 11.77
C LYS A 178 7.92 -1.29 12.31
N ASN A 179 8.27 -2.57 12.36
CA ASN A 179 9.58 -3.00 12.89
C ASN A 179 10.74 -2.44 12.04
N MET A 180 10.59 -2.48 10.70
CA MET A 180 11.55 -1.86 9.79
C MET A 180 11.63 -0.35 10.00
N ALA A 181 10.49 0.31 10.13
CA ALA A 181 10.42 1.75 10.36
C ALA A 181 11.09 2.16 11.69
N CYS A 182 10.88 1.41 12.78
CA CYS A 182 11.56 1.65 14.06
C CYS A 182 13.08 1.56 13.94
N THR A 183 13.58 0.58 13.17
CA THR A 183 15.02 0.35 12.98
C THR A 183 15.64 1.44 12.10
N LEU A 184 14.93 1.88 11.07
CA LEU A 184 15.43 2.83 10.08
C LEU A 184 15.28 4.30 10.49
N ARG A 185 14.32 4.61 11.37
CA ARG A 185 14.03 6.00 11.75
C ARG A 185 15.25 6.77 12.28
N PRO A 186 16.14 6.19 13.12
CA PRO A 186 17.31 6.91 13.63
C PRO A 186 18.38 7.23 12.58
N VAL A 187 18.41 6.48 11.46
CA VAL A 187 19.46 6.58 10.44
C VAL A 187 19.03 7.35 9.20
N ILE A 188 17.75 7.64 9.06
CA ILE A 188 17.20 8.42 7.95
C ILE A 188 17.18 9.91 8.33
N PRO A 189 17.73 10.81 7.50
CA PRO A 189 17.75 12.25 7.79
C PRO A 189 16.35 12.82 8.06
N ALA A 190 16.24 13.73 9.02
CA ALA A 190 15.00 14.47 9.26
C ALA A 190 14.57 15.26 8.01
N GLY A 191 13.26 15.32 7.73
CA GLY A 191 12.71 16.03 6.56
C GLY A 191 12.82 15.28 5.22
N SER A 192 13.34 14.05 5.21
CA SER A 192 13.26 13.17 4.05
C SER A 192 11.81 12.75 3.74
N LYS A 193 11.59 12.21 2.53
CA LYS A 193 10.30 11.64 2.11
C LYS A 193 9.74 10.72 3.20
N ASN A 194 8.41 10.59 3.22
CA ASN A 194 7.68 9.61 4.01
C ASN A 194 8.40 8.25 4.07
N LEU A 195 8.61 7.74 5.29
CA LEU A 195 9.38 6.52 5.57
C LEU A 195 8.79 5.27 4.91
N LEU A 196 7.46 5.15 4.90
CA LEU A 196 6.78 4.06 4.20
C LEU A 196 6.93 4.17 2.69
N LYS A 197 7.00 5.38 2.14
CA LYS A 197 7.29 5.56 0.71
C LYS A 197 8.71 5.14 0.37
N LEU A 198 9.70 5.47 1.20
CA LEU A 198 11.08 4.99 1.02
C LEU A 198 11.17 3.46 1.07
N LEU A 199 10.49 2.84 2.03
CA LEU A 199 10.40 1.38 2.12
C LEU A 199 9.72 0.78 0.89
N ASP A 200 8.65 1.39 0.37
CA ASP A 200 8.00 0.98 -0.88
C ASP A 200 8.95 1.09 -2.08
N GLU A 201 9.65 2.21 -2.27
CA GLU A 201 10.62 2.41 -3.36
C GLU A 201 11.70 1.32 -3.34
N TYR A 202 12.30 1.07 -2.18
CA TYR A 202 13.29 0.00 -1.98
C TYR A 202 12.70 -1.39 -2.27
N ASN A 203 11.55 -1.72 -1.68
CA ASN A 203 10.91 -3.02 -1.85
C ASN A 203 10.55 -3.27 -3.31
N TYR A 204 10.08 -2.24 -4.01
CA TYR A 204 9.75 -2.30 -5.42
C TYR A 204 11.00 -2.55 -6.28
N ALA A 205 12.08 -1.79 -6.03
CA ALA A 205 13.34 -1.95 -6.74
C ALA A 205 13.93 -3.35 -6.54
N LYS A 206 14.00 -3.84 -5.29
CA LYS A 206 14.59 -5.14 -4.94
C LYS A 206 13.71 -6.32 -5.34
N TYR A 207 12.48 -6.36 -4.87
CA TYR A 207 11.63 -7.55 -5.01
C TYR A 207 10.78 -7.54 -6.27
N THR A 208 10.26 -6.38 -6.68
CA THR A 208 9.36 -6.32 -7.82
C THR A 208 10.09 -6.27 -9.14
N LYS A 209 11.17 -5.49 -9.21
CA LYS A 209 11.93 -5.21 -10.42
C LYS A 209 13.31 -5.86 -10.49
N ALA A 210 13.89 -6.23 -9.34
CA ALA A 210 15.25 -6.76 -9.24
C ALA A 210 16.30 -5.84 -9.88
N TRP A 211 16.19 -4.53 -9.62
CA TRP A 211 17.19 -3.53 -10.01
C TRP A 211 18.39 -3.50 -9.07
N ILE A 212 18.21 -4.03 -7.85
CA ILE A 212 19.23 -4.22 -6.81
C ILE A 212 19.08 -5.61 -6.19
#